data_AF-A0A954VGX8-F1
#
_entry.id   AF-A0A954VGX8-F1
#
_cell.length_a   1.000
_cell.length_b   1.000
_cell.length_c   1.000
_cell.angle_alpha   90.00
_cell.angle_beta   90.00
_cell.angle_gamma   90.00
#
_symmetry.space_group_name_H-M   'P 1'
#
loop_
_entity.id
_entity.type
_entity.pdbx_description
1 polymer ?
#
loop_
_entity_poly.entity_id
_entity_poly.type
_entity_poly.pdbx_seq_one_letter_code
_entity_poly.pdbx_strand_id
1 'polypeptide(L)'
;METDQDLRDKDRQWFIAIRWQEYEGESLANLLRLVAIGSFYSVQLINYYVVGQSSADALKFHQAATAIAVAWTLIAMAVQLCLRNQVFPSSLKYLSAGCDVLLLTALAAISESKANSPLIYAYFILLSLAGLRFSLRLVWFTTGGCMIAYLFLVAVSDSTWFDANHTVRPVEQLIVHLSLIICGVVIGQLVRRVKTLASHYANRLTARIAIHE
;
A
#
# COMPACT_ATOMS: atom_id res chain seq x y z
N MET A 1 27.12 19.07 -30.60
CA MET A 1 26.52 20.19 -29.85
C MET A 1 25.03 19.89 -29.83
N GLU A 2 24.57 19.23 -28.77
CA GLU A 2 23.16 18.82 -28.63
C GLU A 2 22.31 20.09 -28.51
N THR A 3 21.32 20.26 -29.37
CA THR A 3 20.46 21.45 -29.35
C THR A 3 19.52 21.38 -28.15
N ASP A 4 19.21 22.53 -27.55
CA ASP A 4 18.28 22.67 -26.40
C ASP A 4 16.90 22.00 -26.64
N GLN A 5 16.54 21.77 -27.91
CA GLN A 5 15.34 21.05 -28.32
C GLN A 5 15.46 19.53 -28.14
N ASP A 6 16.62 18.92 -28.41
CA ASP A 6 16.85 17.47 -28.26
C ASP A 6 16.81 17.04 -26.78
N LEU A 7 17.36 17.86 -25.88
CA LEU A 7 17.28 17.62 -24.44
C LEU A 7 15.82 17.63 -23.93
N ARG A 8 15.01 18.60 -24.38
CA ARG A 8 13.58 18.67 -24.03
C ARG A 8 12.78 17.47 -24.53
N ASP A 9 13.07 16.99 -25.73
CA ASP A 9 12.38 15.83 -26.31
C ASP A 9 12.74 14.55 -25.55
N LYS A 10 14.00 14.37 -25.14
CA LYS A 10 14.44 13.26 -24.28
C LYS A 10 13.78 13.29 -22.90
N ASP A 11 13.73 14.46 -22.26
CA ASP A 11 13.05 14.63 -20.97
C ASP A 11 11.55 14.29 -21.05
N ARG A 12 10.90 14.69 -22.15
CA ARG A 12 9.49 14.38 -22.41
C ARG A 12 9.28 12.88 -22.62
N GLN A 13 10.10 12.21 -23.42
CA GLN A 13 10.01 10.77 -23.65
C GLN A 13 10.21 9.99 -22.35
N TRP A 14 11.20 10.39 -21.55
CA TRP A 14 11.46 9.80 -20.24
C TRP A 14 10.28 9.99 -19.27
N PHE A 15 9.68 11.18 -19.26
CA PHE A 15 8.48 11.45 -18.47
C PHE A 15 7.30 10.56 -18.89
N ILE A 16 7.06 10.38 -20.19
CA ILE A 16 6.02 9.50 -20.72
C ILE A 16 6.26 8.05 -20.28
N ALA A 17 7.49 7.55 -20.41
CA ALA A 17 7.86 6.20 -20.00
C ALA A 17 7.63 5.97 -18.50
N ILE A 18 8.00 6.93 -17.65
CA ILE A 18 7.73 6.86 -16.20
C ILE A 18 6.23 6.81 -15.93
N ARG A 19 5.44 7.67 -16.59
CA ARG A 19 3.99 7.72 -16.38
C ARG A 19 3.31 6.42 -16.80
N TRP A 20 3.77 5.79 -17.88
CA TRP A 20 3.30 4.47 -18.29
C TRP A 20 3.62 3.39 -17.25
N GLN A 21 4.83 3.39 -16.71
CA GLN A 21 5.22 2.46 -15.64
C GLN A 21 4.42 2.69 -14.35
N GLU A 22 4.09 3.93 -13.99
CA GLU A 22 3.18 4.21 -12.86
C GLU A 22 1.76 3.67 -13.11
N TYR A 23 1.28 3.73 -14.35
CA TYR A 23 -0.04 3.21 -14.74
C TYR A 23 -0.08 1.67 -14.67
N GLU A 24 0.92 0.99 -15.23
CA GLU A 24 1.06 -0.47 -15.12
C GLU A 24 1.22 -0.90 -13.65
N GLY A 25 2.01 -0.15 -12.89
CA GLY A 25 2.18 -0.36 -11.45
C GLY A 25 0.87 -0.24 -10.66
N GLU A 26 0.00 0.72 -10.99
CA GLU A 26 -1.33 0.82 -10.38
C GLU A 26 -2.22 -0.36 -10.75
N SER A 27 -2.19 -0.83 -12.01
CA SER A 27 -2.96 -1.99 -12.44
C SER A 27 -2.53 -3.26 -11.70
N LEU A 28 -1.22 -3.51 -11.60
CA LEU A 28 -0.69 -4.67 -10.86
C LEU A 28 -1.02 -4.57 -9.37
N ALA A 29 -0.87 -3.38 -8.78
CA ALA A 29 -1.21 -3.18 -7.38
C ALA A 29 -2.71 -3.36 -7.12
N ASN A 30 -3.58 -2.96 -8.05
CA ASN A 30 -5.03 -3.17 -7.93
C ASN A 30 -5.41 -4.66 -8.05
N LEU A 31 -4.75 -5.41 -8.93
CA LEU A 31 -4.91 -6.86 -9.02
C LEU A 31 -4.51 -7.54 -7.71
N LEU A 32 -3.32 -7.23 -7.20
CA LEU A 32 -2.82 -7.79 -5.94
C LEU A 32 -3.67 -7.36 -4.74
N ARG A 33 -4.24 -6.15 -4.76
CA ARG A 33 -5.22 -5.70 -3.78
C ARG A 33 -6.45 -6.62 -3.77
N LEU A 34 -7.04 -6.92 -4.93
CA LEU A 34 -8.18 -7.85 -5.02
C LEU A 34 -7.82 -9.26 -4.53
N VAL A 35 -6.64 -9.76 -4.89
CA VAL A 35 -6.14 -11.06 -4.41
C VAL A 35 -5.98 -11.06 -2.89
N ALA A 36 -5.42 -9.99 -2.31
CA ALA A 36 -5.27 -9.85 -0.86
C ALA A 36 -6.64 -9.82 -0.17
N ILE A 37 -7.58 -8.97 -0.63
CA ILE A 37 -8.95 -8.90 -0.09
C ILE A 37 -9.60 -10.28 -0.12
N GLY A 38 -9.58 -10.95 -1.27
CA GLY A 38 -10.17 -12.29 -1.41
C GLY A 38 -9.53 -13.31 -0.48
N SER A 39 -8.20 -13.29 -0.33
CA SER A 39 -7.46 -14.22 0.53
C SER A 39 -7.77 -13.99 2.01
N PHE A 40 -7.68 -12.75 2.50
CA PHE A 40 -7.97 -12.42 3.90
C PHE A 40 -9.44 -12.64 4.24
N TYR A 41 -10.35 -12.29 3.33
CA TYR A 41 -11.78 -12.54 3.54
C TYR A 41 -12.12 -14.03 3.53
N SER A 42 -11.43 -14.84 2.72
CA SER A 42 -11.58 -16.31 2.76
C SER A 42 -11.14 -16.88 4.10
N VAL A 43 -10.02 -16.38 4.65
CA VAL A 43 -9.59 -16.76 6.01
C VAL A 43 -10.66 -16.37 7.04
N GLN A 44 -11.26 -15.20 6.92
CA GLN A 44 -12.35 -14.78 7.80
C GLN A 44 -13.59 -15.68 7.68
N LEU A 45 -13.96 -16.09 6.47
CA LEU A 45 -15.08 -17.01 6.24
C LEU A 45 -14.81 -18.38 6.86
N ILE A 46 -13.60 -18.92 6.68
CA ILE A 46 -13.20 -20.20 7.30
C ILE A 46 -13.24 -20.06 8.82
N ASN A 47 -12.71 -18.96 9.36
CA ASN A 47 -12.74 -18.71 10.79
C ASN A 47 -14.19 -18.65 11.32
N TYR A 48 -15.10 -17.97 10.63
CA TYR A 48 -16.49 -17.82 11.06
C TYR A 48 -17.33 -19.10 10.93
N TYR A 49 -17.21 -19.83 9.81
CA TYR A 49 -18.08 -20.99 9.53
C TYR A 49 -17.53 -22.34 10.01
N VAL A 50 -16.20 -22.47 10.17
CA VAL A 50 -15.56 -23.77 10.44
C VAL A 50 -14.95 -23.82 11.85
N VAL A 51 -14.30 -22.75 12.29
CA VAL A 51 -13.47 -22.75 13.51
C VAL A 51 -14.15 -22.04 14.68
N GLY A 52 -14.90 -20.98 14.41
CA GLY A 52 -15.46 -20.08 15.40
C GLY A 52 -16.71 -20.64 16.07
N GLN A 53 -16.88 -20.30 17.35
CA GLN A 53 -18.15 -20.51 18.04
C GLN A 53 -19.15 -19.44 17.57
N SER A 54 -20.39 -19.83 17.32
CA SER A 54 -21.47 -18.92 16.89
C SER A 54 -21.89 -17.98 18.04
N SER A 55 -21.05 -17.00 18.36
CA SER A 55 -21.35 -15.93 19.31
C SER A 55 -21.95 -14.72 18.59
N ALA A 56 -22.73 -13.92 19.33
CA ALA A 56 -23.28 -12.67 18.80
C ALA A 56 -22.19 -11.69 18.37
N ASP A 57 -21.03 -11.71 19.03
CA ASP A 57 -19.91 -10.82 18.71
C ASP A 57 -19.12 -11.30 17.47
N ALA A 58 -18.99 -12.61 17.27
CA ALA A 58 -18.45 -13.18 16.03
C ALA A 58 -19.31 -12.80 14.81
N LEU A 59 -20.65 -12.80 14.96
CA LEU A 59 -21.57 -12.36 13.90
C LEU A 59 -21.39 -10.88 13.57
N LYS A 60 -21.31 -10.00 14.58
CA LYS A 60 -21.08 -8.56 14.37
C LYS A 60 -19.76 -8.30 13.66
N PHE A 61 -18.69 -8.97 14.09
CA PHE A 61 -17.39 -8.86 13.45
C PHE A 61 -17.43 -9.36 12.00
N HIS A 62 -18.08 -10.50 11.73
CA HIS A 62 -18.25 -11.01 10.37
C HIS A 62 -19.02 -10.05 9.46
N GLN A 63 -20.13 -9.46 9.95
CA GLN A 63 -20.91 -8.47 9.19
C GLN A 63 -20.07 -7.23 8.86
N ALA A 64 -19.33 -6.70 9.84
CA ALA A 64 -18.48 -5.54 9.63
C ALA A 64 -17.29 -5.83 8.72
N ALA A 65 -16.64 -6.99 8.86
CA ALA A 65 -15.58 -7.45 7.97
C ALA A 65 -16.09 -7.61 6.52
N THR A 66 -17.31 -8.14 6.36
CA THR A 66 -17.97 -8.26 5.05
C THR A 66 -18.27 -6.90 4.44
N ALA A 67 -18.82 -5.96 5.21
CA ALA A 67 -19.08 -4.60 4.75
C ALA A 67 -17.81 -3.88 4.31
N ILE A 68 -16.72 -4.02 5.08
CA ILE A 68 -15.41 -3.47 4.73
C ILE A 68 -14.86 -4.15 3.47
N ALA A 69 -14.93 -5.47 3.34
CA ALA A 69 -14.47 -6.19 2.14
C ALA A 69 -15.23 -5.77 0.89
N VAL A 70 -16.56 -5.57 0.99
CA VAL A 70 -17.39 -5.05 -0.10
C VAL A 70 -16.98 -3.63 -0.46
N ALA A 71 -16.85 -2.73 0.52
CA ALA A 71 -16.41 -1.36 0.29
C ALA A 71 -15.03 -1.32 -0.37
N TRP A 72 -14.09 -2.15 0.10
CA TRP A 72 -12.73 -2.24 -0.45
C TRP A 72 -12.74 -2.74 -1.90
N THR A 73 -13.58 -3.73 -2.20
CA THR A 73 -13.77 -4.24 -3.56
C THR A 73 -14.38 -3.19 -4.48
N LEU A 74 -15.36 -2.40 -4.01
CA LEU A 74 -15.94 -1.30 -4.77
C LEU A 74 -14.90 -0.24 -5.12
N ILE A 75 -14.01 0.11 -4.18
CA ILE A 75 -12.89 1.03 -4.45
C ILE A 75 -11.93 0.43 -5.49
N ALA A 76 -11.57 -0.85 -5.36
CA ALA A 76 -10.71 -1.52 -6.32
C ALA A 76 -11.34 -1.57 -7.73
N MET A 77 -12.66 -1.77 -7.82
CA MET A 77 -13.40 -1.71 -9.08
C MET A 77 -13.45 -0.28 -9.65
N ALA A 78 -13.65 0.73 -8.81
CA ALA A 78 -13.62 2.13 -9.23
C ALA A 78 -12.25 2.50 -9.82
N VAL A 79 -11.16 2.11 -9.16
CA VAL A 79 -9.79 2.27 -9.67
C VAL A 79 -9.63 1.53 -10.99
N GLN A 80 -10.10 0.29 -11.09
CA GLN A 80 -10.04 -0.49 -12.33
C GLN A 80 -10.79 0.18 -13.48
N LEU A 81 -11.95 0.77 -13.20
CA LEU A 81 -12.75 1.50 -14.18
C LEU A 81 -12.04 2.78 -14.64
N CYS A 82 -11.44 3.53 -13.72
CA CYS A 82 -10.61 4.69 -14.05
C CYS A 82 -9.44 4.30 -14.97
N LEU A 83 -8.73 3.23 -14.64
CA LEU A 83 -7.63 2.71 -15.46
C LEU A 83 -8.14 2.28 -16.85
N ARG A 84 -9.20 1.47 -16.92
CA ARG A 84 -9.79 1.03 -18.19
C ARG A 84 -10.23 2.20 -19.08
N ASN A 85 -10.68 3.30 -18.49
CA ASN A 85 -11.06 4.52 -19.21
C ASN A 85 -9.87 5.46 -19.49
N GLN A 86 -8.63 5.02 -19.24
CA GLN A 86 -7.39 5.81 -19.38
C GLN A 86 -7.37 7.09 -18.54
N VAL A 87 -8.18 7.16 -17.50
CA VAL A 87 -8.25 8.28 -16.55
C VAL A 87 -7.31 7.98 -15.38
N PHE A 88 -6.08 8.51 -15.46
CA PHE A 88 -5.06 8.32 -14.43
C PHE A 88 -4.57 9.64 -13.83
N PRO A 89 -5.39 10.34 -13.01
CA PRO A 89 -4.94 11.54 -12.33
C PRO A 89 -3.83 11.19 -11.34
N SER A 90 -2.89 12.11 -11.16
CA SER A 90 -1.71 11.91 -10.30
C SER A 90 -2.08 11.65 -8.83
N SER A 91 -3.28 12.07 -8.41
CA SER A 91 -3.84 11.86 -7.07
C SER A 91 -4.43 10.46 -6.85
N LEU A 92 -4.80 9.72 -7.91
CA LEU A 92 -5.53 8.44 -7.80
C LEU A 92 -4.79 7.44 -6.91
N LYS A 93 -3.46 7.33 -7.08
CA LYS A 93 -2.60 6.43 -6.32
C LYS A 93 -2.54 6.76 -4.82
N TYR A 94 -2.62 8.04 -4.46
CA TYR A 94 -2.65 8.48 -3.06
C TYR A 94 -4.02 8.24 -2.45
N LEU A 95 -5.09 8.49 -3.21
CA LEU A 95 -6.45 8.22 -2.75
C LEU A 95 -6.66 6.73 -2.52
N SER A 96 -6.25 5.89 -3.48
CA SER A 96 -6.42 4.44 -3.37
C SER A 96 -5.60 3.85 -2.21
N ALA A 97 -4.34 4.26 -2.05
CA ALA A 97 -3.50 3.85 -0.92
C ALA A 97 -4.03 4.38 0.43
N GLY A 98 -4.54 5.61 0.47
CA GLY A 98 -5.14 6.19 1.67
C GLY A 98 -6.40 5.42 2.09
N CYS A 99 -7.27 5.08 1.13
CA CYS A 99 -8.42 4.22 1.38
C CYS A 99 -8.02 2.83 1.87
N ASP A 100 -6.98 2.21 1.29
CA ASP A 100 -6.48 0.92 1.76
C ASP A 100 -6.06 0.97 3.23
N VAL A 101 -5.30 2.00 3.62
CA VAL A 101 -4.87 2.20 5.01
C VAL A 101 -6.09 2.40 5.90
N LEU A 102 -7.03 3.28 5.54
CA LEU A 102 -8.22 3.56 6.35
C LEU A 102 -9.11 2.33 6.53
N LEU A 103 -9.37 1.56 5.47
CA LEU A 103 -10.21 0.36 5.54
C LEU A 103 -9.55 -0.75 6.37
N LEU A 104 -8.24 -0.96 6.20
CA LEU A 104 -7.50 -1.91 7.03
C LEU A 104 -7.51 -1.48 8.50
N THR A 105 -7.32 -0.19 8.76
CA THR A 105 -7.34 0.36 10.12
C THR A 105 -8.72 0.22 10.74
N ALA A 106 -9.78 0.52 9.99
CA ALA A 106 -11.16 0.35 10.45
C ALA A 106 -11.44 -1.12 10.80
N LEU A 107 -11.00 -2.06 9.96
CA LEU A 107 -11.13 -3.50 10.21
C LEU A 107 -10.36 -3.94 11.46
N ALA A 108 -9.15 -3.42 11.67
CA ALA A 108 -8.38 -3.69 12.87
C ALA A 108 -9.03 -3.09 14.12
N ALA A 109 -9.58 -1.87 14.03
CA ALA A 109 -10.19 -1.17 15.16
C ALA A 109 -11.46 -1.86 15.69
N ILE A 110 -12.21 -2.56 14.83
CA ILE A 110 -13.39 -3.33 15.21
C ILE A 110 -13.05 -4.74 15.72
N SER A 111 -11.81 -5.21 15.53
CA SER A 111 -11.38 -6.51 16.06
C SER A 111 -11.18 -6.43 17.57
N GLU A 112 -11.50 -7.51 18.29
CA GLU A 112 -11.38 -7.56 19.76
C GLU A 112 -9.97 -7.22 20.25
N SER A 113 -8.94 -7.71 19.55
CA SER A 113 -7.53 -7.49 19.89
C SER A 113 -6.98 -6.14 19.45
N LYS A 114 -7.69 -5.36 18.62
CA LYS A 114 -7.29 -4.03 18.12
C LYS A 114 -5.81 -3.96 17.71
N ALA A 115 -4.97 -3.29 18.50
CA ALA A 115 -3.54 -3.09 18.26
C ALA A 115 -2.65 -4.33 18.50
N ASN A 116 -3.22 -5.45 18.96
CA ASN A 116 -2.56 -6.77 19.00
C ASN A 116 -3.07 -7.70 17.88
N SER A 117 -3.93 -7.20 17.00
CA SER A 117 -4.51 -8.00 15.93
C SER A 117 -3.47 -8.39 14.87
N PRO A 118 -3.48 -9.64 14.36
CA PRO A 118 -2.65 -10.06 13.23
C PRO A 118 -2.84 -9.20 11.97
N LEU A 119 -3.94 -8.42 11.89
CA LEU A 119 -4.20 -7.46 10.81
C LEU A 119 -3.09 -6.40 10.65
N ILE A 120 -2.30 -6.13 11.69
CA ILE A 120 -1.16 -5.20 11.62
C ILE A 120 -0.14 -5.65 10.57
N TYR A 121 0.03 -6.97 10.37
CA TYR A 121 0.94 -7.49 9.37
C TYR A 121 0.51 -7.13 7.93
N ALA A 122 -0.77 -6.84 7.71
CA ALA A 122 -1.26 -6.41 6.39
C ALA A 122 -0.79 -4.99 6.02
N TYR A 123 -0.33 -4.15 6.97
CA TYR A 123 0.28 -2.87 6.63
C TYR A 123 1.55 -3.05 5.78
N PHE A 124 2.34 -4.11 6.01
CA PHE A 124 3.52 -4.42 5.20
C PHE A 124 3.16 -4.79 3.76
N ILE A 125 1.98 -5.39 3.54
CA ILE A 125 1.43 -5.64 2.20
C ILE A 125 1.09 -4.30 1.54
N LEU A 126 0.45 -3.38 2.26
CA LEU A 126 0.15 -2.04 1.71
C LEU A 126 1.42 -1.28 1.31
N LEU A 127 2.47 -1.34 2.13
CA LEU A 127 3.78 -0.77 1.81
C LEU A 127 4.36 -1.41 0.52
N SER A 128 4.26 -2.72 0.39
CA SER A 128 4.72 -3.45 -0.79
C SER A 128 3.94 -3.03 -2.05
N LEU A 129 2.62 -2.91 -1.96
CA LEU A 129 1.76 -2.41 -3.03
C LEU A 129 2.11 -0.95 -3.40
N ALA A 130 2.46 -0.11 -2.44
CA ALA A 130 2.92 1.26 -2.70
C ALA A 130 4.24 1.27 -3.49
N GLY A 131 5.15 0.34 -3.20
CA GLY A 131 6.41 0.15 -3.92
C GLY A 131 6.24 -0.21 -5.39
N LEU A 132 5.26 -1.07 -5.71
CA LEU A 132 4.97 -1.51 -7.09
C LEU A 132 4.57 -0.37 -8.04
N ARG A 133 4.08 0.75 -7.49
CA ARG A 133 3.72 1.94 -8.28
C ARG A 133 4.92 2.82 -8.61
N PHE A 134 6.13 2.37 -8.29
CA PHE A 134 7.41 3.05 -8.52
C PHE A 134 7.44 4.53 -8.10
N SER A 135 6.66 4.89 -7.07
CA SER A 135 6.53 6.27 -6.61
C SER A 135 7.05 6.40 -5.19
N LEU A 136 8.25 6.98 -5.05
CA LEU A 136 8.90 7.16 -3.75
C LEU A 136 8.04 8.00 -2.79
N ARG A 137 7.40 9.06 -3.30
CA ARG A 137 6.50 9.91 -2.52
C ARG A 137 5.31 9.11 -1.97
N LEU A 138 4.78 8.16 -2.76
CA LEU A 138 3.70 7.29 -2.33
C LEU A 138 4.15 6.28 -1.26
N VAL A 139 5.36 5.75 -1.36
CA VAL A 139 5.92 4.86 -0.33
C VAL A 139 6.01 5.59 1.01
N TRP A 140 6.52 6.83 1.02
CA TRP A 140 6.58 7.63 2.24
C TRP A 140 5.20 8.03 2.77
N PHE A 141 4.29 8.41 1.88
CA PHE A 141 2.89 8.67 2.23
C PHE A 141 2.25 7.45 2.91
N THR A 142 2.41 6.27 2.33
CA THR A 142 1.83 5.02 2.85
C THR A 142 2.50 4.61 4.16
N THR A 143 3.83 4.77 4.28
CA THR A 143 4.57 4.48 5.52
C THR A 143 4.08 5.37 6.65
N GLY A 144 4.03 6.70 6.44
CA GLY A 144 3.50 7.63 7.42
C GLY A 144 2.04 7.37 7.76
N GLY A 145 1.21 7.06 6.75
CA GLY A 145 -0.18 6.68 6.94
C GLY A 145 -0.34 5.43 7.81
N CYS A 146 0.45 4.38 7.58
CA CYS A 146 0.43 3.15 8.39
C CYS A 146 0.91 3.39 9.83
N MET A 147 1.92 4.25 10.02
CA MET A 147 2.37 4.63 11.36
C MET A 147 1.28 5.38 12.13
N ILE A 148 0.65 6.38 11.50
CA ILE A 148 -0.46 7.14 12.11
C ILE A 148 -1.65 6.22 12.40
N ALA A 149 -2.01 5.34 11.46
CA ALA A 149 -3.05 4.34 11.63
C ALA A 149 -2.78 3.40 12.80
N TYR A 150 -1.54 2.93 12.96
CA TYR A 150 -1.17 2.09 14.07
C TYR A 150 -1.20 2.85 15.41
N LEU A 151 -0.73 4.10 15.46
CA LEU A 151 -0.88 4.95 16.65
C LEU A 151 -2.36 5.16 17.01
N PHE A 152 -3.21 5.34 16.01
CA PHE A 152 -4.66 5.42 16.21
C PHE A 152 -5.21 4.13 16.83
N LEU A 153 -4.80 2.95 16.35
CA LEU A 153 -5.19 1.67 16.96
C LEU A 153 -4.72 1.53 18.40
N VAL A 154 -3.49 1.96 18.71
CA VAL A 154 -2.97 1.98 20.08
C VAL A 154 -3.82 2.92 20.96
N ALA A 155 -4.13 4.13 20.48
CA ALA A 155 -4.96 5.09 21.22
C ALA A 155 -6.41 4.61 21.44
N VAL A 156 -6.98 3.84 20.50
CA VAL A 156 -8.32 3.24 20.66
C VAL A 156 -8.27 1.98 21.55
N SER A 157 -7.11 1.35 21.67
CA SER A 157 -6.89 0.20 22.55
C SER A 157 -6.64 0.62 24.00
N ASP A 158 -6.02 1.77 24.23
CA ASP A 158 -5.60 2.24 25.54
C ASP A 158 -5.94 3.73 25.72
N SER A 159 -6.87 4.04 26.63
CA SER A 159 -7.30 5.42 26.90
C SER A 159 -6.24 6.23 27.65
N THR A 160 -5.29 5.56 28.30
CA THR A 160 -4.23 6.17 29.11
C THR A 160 -2.91 5.72 28.52
N TRP A 161 -2.46 6.46 27.49
CA TRP A 161 -1.26 6.21 26.67
C TRP A 161 0.01 5.75 27.45
N PHE A 162 0.09 5.99 28.77
CA PHE A 162 1.22 5.65 29.65
C PHE A 162 0.82 5.23 31.09
N ASP A 163 -0.11 4.29 31.28
CA ASP A 163 -0.34 3.67 32.61
C ASP A 163 0.33 2.28 32.71
N ALA A 164 0.68 1.81 33.91
CA ALA A 164 1.46 0.59 34.15
C ALA A 164 0.80 -0.73 33.69
N ASN A 165 -0.49 -0.71 33.35
CA ASN A 165 -1.28 -1.86 32.88
C ASN A 165 -1.58 -1.77 31.37
N HIS A 166 -0.54 -1.60 30.54
CA HIS A 166 -0.70 -1.50 29.09
C HIS A 166 -1.30 -2.77 28.46
N THR A 167 -2.30 -2.59 27.59
CA THR A 167 -2.82 -3.66 26.72
C THR A 167 -1.83 -4.01 25.59
N VAL A 168 -1.01 -3.04 25.16
CA VAL A 168 0.07 -3.21 24.18
C VAL A 168 1.36 -2.71 24.80
N ARG A 169 2.37 -3.57 24.91
CA ARG A 169 3.60 -3.18 25.62
C ARG A 169 4.33 -2.09 24.81
N PRO A 170 4.87 -1.03 25.44
CA PRO A 170 5.58 0.03 24.71
C PRO A 170 6.71 -0.49 23.80
N VAL A 171 7.36 -1.58 24.21
CA VAL A 171 8.38 -2.26 23.39
C VAL A 171 7.79 -2.83 22.08
N GLU A 172 6.60 -3.44 22.13
CA GLU A 172 5.91 -3.97 20.94
C GLU A 172 5.50 -2.82 20.01
N GLN A 173 5.00 -1.72 20.56
CA GLN A 173 4.72 -0.50 19.79
C GLN A 173 5.95 0.04 19.06
N LEU A 174 7.10 0.12 19.75
CA LEU A 174 8.36 0.57 19.15
C LEU A 174 8.82 -0.40 18.06
N ILE A 175 8.73 -1.71 18.28
CA ILE A 175 9.10 -2.73 17.28
C ILE A 175 8.26 -2.60 16.02
N VAL A 176 6.94 -2.42 16.13
CA VAL A 176 6.05 -2.27 14.97
C VAL A 176 6.38 -0.99 14.18
N HIS A 177 6.55 0.15 14.86
CA HIS A 177 6.93 1.39 14.19
C HIS A 177 8.28 1.29 13.50
N LEU A 178 9.28 0.76 14.20
CA LEU A 178 10.62 0.58 13.64
C LEU A 178 10.56 -0.35 12.43
N SER A 179 9.78 -1.43 12.50
CA SER A 179 9.60 -2.36 11.38
C SER A 179 8.93 -1.68 10.18
N LEU A 180 7.89 -0.86 10.39
CA LEU A 180 7.24 -0.10 9.32
C LEU A 180 8.20 0.92 8.68
N ILE A 181 8.98 1.64 9.49
CA ILE A 181 9.98 2.61 9.00
C ILE A 181 11.05 1.89 8.17
N ILE A 182 11.63 0.82 8.71
CA ILE A 182 12.69 0.06 8.01
C ILE A 182 12.13 -0.53 6.71
N CYS A 183 10.92 -1.11 6.74
CA CYS A 183 10.28 -1.63 5.53
C CYS A 183 10.06 -0.53 4.48
N GLY A 184 9.55 0.64 4.89
CA GLY A 184 9.36 1.79 4.02
C GLY A 184 10.68 2.30 3.41
N VAL A 185 11.76 2.32 4.20
CA VAL A 185 13.12 2.63 3.72
C VAL A 185 13.58 1.60 2.70
N VAL A 186 13.49 0.30 3.00
CA VAL A 186 13.92 -0.79 2.12
C VAL A 186 13.19 -0.72 0.79
N ILE A 187 11.86 -0.62 0.81
CA ILE A 187 11.04 -0.50 -0.41
C ILE A 187 11.38 0.79 -1.16
N GLY A 188 11.57 1.90 -0.45
CA GLY A 188 12.01 3.16 -1.05
C GLY A 188 13.37 3.04 -1.76
N GLN A 189 14.31 2.31 -1.17
CA GLN A 189 15.62 2.03 -1.79
C GLN A 189 15.49 1.09 -2.99
N LEU A 190 14.63 0.08 -2.93
CA LEU A 190 14.34 -0.79 -4.07
C LEU A 190 13.79 0.03 -5.25
N VAL A 191 12.84 0.93 -5.01
CA VAL A 191 12.30 1.83 -6.05
C VAL A 191 13.39 2.73 -6.62
N ARG A 192 14.24 3.33 -5.79
CA ARG A 192 15.37 4.16 -6.25
C ARG A 192 16.34 3.35 -7.11
N ARG A 193 16.72 2.16 -6.65
CA ARG A 193 17.66 1.28 -7.35
C ARG A 193 17.14 0.85 -8.71
N VAL A 194 15.86 0.48 -8.80
CA VAL A 194 15.23 0.11 -10.08
C VAL A 194 15.23 1.29 -11.05
N LYS A 195 14.90 2.50 -10.58
CA LYS A 195 14.94 3.71 -11.42
C LYS A 195 16.34 4.01 -11.95
N THR A 196 17.35 3.90 -11.09
CA THR A 196 18.76 4.09 -11.48
C THR A 196 19.22 3.03 -12.47
N LEU A 197 18.78 1.77 -12.30
CA LEU A 197 19.10 0.70 -13.26
C LEU A 197 18.47 0.98 -14.64
N ALA A 198 17.21 1.41 -14.66
CA ALA A 198 16.50 1.76 -15.89
C ALA A 198 17.16 2.93 -16.63
N SER A 199 17.57 3.98 -15.92
CA SER A 199 18.26 5.12 -16.54
C SER A 199 19.64 4.73 -17.07
N HIS A 200 20.40 3.92 -16.33
CA HIS A 200 21.69 3.41 -16.83
C HIS A 200 21.53 2.52 -18.07
N TYR A 201 20.50 1.68 -18.11
CA TYR A 201 20.21 0.86 -19.29
C TYR A 201 19.87 1.72 -20.51
N ALA A 202 19.00 2.72 -20.35
CA ALA A 202 18.65 3.66 -21.41
C ALA A 202 19.88 4.38 -21.97
N ASN A 203 20.73 4.92 -21.10
CA ASN A 203 21.95 5.62 -21.52
C ASN A 203 22.92 4.73 -22.31
N ARG A 204 23.05 3.44 -21.92
CA ARG A 204 23.89 2.48 -22.63
C ARG A 204 23.33 2.12 -24.01
N LEU A 205 22.01 2.04 -24.14
CA LEU A 205 21.36 1.76 -25.42
C LEU A 205 21.59 2.92 -26.39
N THR A 206 21.39 4.17 -25.94
CA THR A 206 21.66 5.38 -26.74
C THR A 206 23.12 5.45 -27.19
N ALA A 207 24.07 5.15 -26.29
CA ALA A 207 25.50 5.15 -26.62
C ALA A 207 25.85 4.09 -27.68
N ARG A 208 25.20 2.92 -27.68
CA ARG A 208 25.41 1.89 -28.71
C ARG A 208 24.87 2.30 -30.08
N ILE A 209 23.70 2.93 -30.11
CA ILE A 209 23.09 3.41 -31.36
C ILE A 209 23.99 4.48 -32.00
N ALA A 210 24.52 5.41 -31.20
CA ALA A 210 25.41 6.47 -31.67
C ALA A 210 26.79 6.00 -32.20
N ILE A 211 27.19 4.76 -31.92
CA ILE A 211 28.44 4.17 -32.48
C ILE A 211 28.17 3.54 -33.86
N HIS A 212 26.91 3.24 -34.18
CA HIS A 212 26.52 2.55 -35.42
C HIS A 212 25.89 3.49 -36.47
N GLU A 213 25.78 4.79 -36.19
CA GLU A 213 25.45 5.87 -37.12
C GLU A 213 26.72 6.63 -37.53
#